data_AF-A0A951A7R8-F1
#
_entry.id   AF-A0A951A7R8-F1
#
_cell.length_a   1.000
_cell.length_b   1.000
_cell.length_c   1.000
_cell.angle_alpha   90.00
_cell.angle_beta   90.00
_cell.angle_gamma   90.00
#
_symmetry.space_group_name_H-M   'P 1'
#
loop_
_entity.id
_entity.type
_entity.pdbx_description
1 polymer ?
#
loop_
_entity_poly.entity_id
_entity_poly.type
_entity_poly.pdbx_seq_one_letter_code
_entity_poly.pdbx_strand_id
1 'polypeptide(L)'
;MSEEYSNDSVTDVTTTGWLQRLLGSFVGALIGMLLVIGSVVLLWWNEGRAVDAIRALDQGARQVVEANATAVDPANNGKLVHLSGMMTARAPAK
;
A
#
# COMPACT_ATOMS: atom_id res chain seq x y z
N MET A 1 -53.77 43.59 -7.20
CA MET A 1 -52.78 43.05 -6.26
C MET A 1 -51.94 42.07 -7.04
N SER A 2 -50.86 42.55 -7.65
CA SER A 2 -49.92 41.75 -8.44
C SER A 2 -48.54 42.12 -7.91
N GLU A 3 -47.96 41.20 -7.14
CA GLU A 3 -46.61 41.36 -6.60
C GLU A 3 -45.62 41.28 -7.75
N GLU A 4 -44.91 42.39 -7.96
CA GLU A 4 -43.85 42.52 -8.94
C GLU A 4 -42.59 41.87 -8.35
N TYR A 5 -42.24 40.67 -8.82
CA TYR A 5 -40.99 39.99 -8.48
C TYR A 5 -39.82 40.75 -9.11
N SER A 6 -39.08 41.51 -8.29
CA SER A 6 -37.79 42.11 -8.69
C SER A 6 -36.75 41.00 -8.85
N ASN A 7 -36.28 40.77 -10.09
CA ASN A 7 -35.13 39.92 -10.36
C ASN A 7 -33.85 40.69 -10.06
N ASP A 8 -33.39 40.63 -8.81
CA ASP A 8 -32.14 41.29 -8.42
C ASP A 8 -30.95 40.37 -8.77
N SER A 9 -30.08 40.84 -9.67
CA SER A 9 -28.89 40.10 -10.10
C SER A 9 -27.64 40.71 -9.46
N VAL A 10 -27.05 40.00 -8.50
CA VAL A 10 -25.78 40.41 -7.86
C VAL A 10 -24.62 39.76 -8.61
N THR A 11 -23.65 40.58 -9.05
CA THR A 11 -22.42 40.11 -9.67
C THR A 11 -21.24 40.46 -8.76
N ASP A 12 -20.63 39.43 -8.16
CA ASP A 12 -19.41 39.58 -7.36
C ASP A 12 -18.16 39.50 -8.23
N VAL A 13 -17.41 40.60 -8.32
CA VAL A 13 -16.13 40.66 -9.04
C VAL A 13 -14.98 40.56 -8.07
N THR A 14 -14.35 39.39 -7.99
CA THR A 14 -13.14 39.19 -7.20
C THR A 14 -11.91 39.63 -8.00
N THR A 15 -11.27 40.73 -7.57
CA THR A 15 -10.03 41.21 -8.20
C THR A 15 -8.83 40.65 -7.44
N THR A 16 -8.17 39.64 -8.01
CA THR A 16 -6.91 39.13 -7.43
C THR A 16 -5.72 39.90 -8.00
N GLY A 17 -4.93 40.54 -7.14
CA GLY A 17 -3.72 41.24 -7.54
C GLY A 17 -2.63 40.30 -8.08
N TRP A 18 -1.71 40.84 -8.88
CA TRP A 18 -0.58 40.10 -9.45
C TRP A 18 0.30 39.42 -8.38
N LEU A 19 0.57 40.11 -7.26
CA LEU A 19 1.35 39.56 -6.15
C LEU A 19 0.67 38.36 -5.46
N GLN A 20 -0.66 38.42 -5.28
CA GLN A 20 -1.43 37.31 -4.69
C GLN A 20 -1.37 36.06 -5.58
N ARG A 21 -1.39 36.23 -6.90
CA ARG A 21 -1.25 35.13 -7.87
C ARG A 21 0.16 34.52 -7.84
N LEU A 22 1.19 35.35 -7.69
CA LEU A 22 2.57 34.90 -7.58
C LEU A 22 2.80 34.10 -6.29
N LEU A 23 2.33 34.62 -5.14
CA LEU A 23 2.42 33.93 -3.86
C LEU A 23 1.66 32.59 -3.87
N GLY A 24 0.45 32.55 -4.45
CA GLY A 24 -0.30 31.31 -4.62
C GLY A 24 0.45 30.27 -5.45
N SER A 25 1.12 30.70 -6.52
CA SER A 25 1.91 29.82 -7.39
C SER A 25 3.17 29.31 -6.69
N PHE A 26 3.82 30.14 -5.88
CA PHE A 26 4.99 29.74 -5.09
C PHE A 26 4.64 28.67 -4.05
N VAL A 27 3.51 28.81 -3.35
CA VAL A 27 3.03 27.80 -2.40
C VAL A 27 2.73 26.48 -3.13
N GLY A 28 2.08 26.55 -4.29
CA GLY A 28 1.84 25.36 -5.12
C GLY A 28 3.14 24.65 -5.54
N ALA A 29 4.17 25.42 -5.91
CA ALA A 29 5.48 24.87 -6.27
C ALA A 29 6.17 24.20 -5.07
N LEU A 30 6.10 24.79 -3.87
CA LEU A 30 6.65 24.21 -2.66
C LEU A 30 5.96 22.89 -2.29
N ILE A 31 4.63 22.85 -2.37
CA ILE A 31 3.85 21.61 -2.17
C ILE A 31 4.27 20.56 -3.19
N GLY A 32 4.39 20.93 -4.47
CA GLY A 32 4.86 20.03 -5.52
C GLY A 32 6.25 19.45 -5.22
N MET A 33 7.18 20.27 -4.75
CA MET A 33 8.52 19.82 -4.35
C MET A 33 8.48 18.83 -3.19
N LEU A 34 7.67 19.09 -2.17
CA LEU A 34 7.49 18.17 -1.04
C LEU A 34 6.87 16.85 -1.48
N LEU A 35 5.91 16.87 -2.42
CA LEU A 35 5.31 15.65 -2.98
C LEU A 35 6.32 14.82 -3.77
N VAL A 36 7.25 15.45 -4.51
CA VAL A 36 8.32 14.74 -5.22
C VAL A 36 9.27 14.06 -4.24
N ILE A 37 9.70 14.75 -3.18
CA ILE A 37 10.56 14.13 -2.16
C ILE A 37 9.80 12.98 -1.45
N GLY A 38 8.54 13.22 -1.10
CA GLY A 38 7.68 12.23 -0.47
C GLY A 38 7.46 10.99 -1.33
N SER A 39 7.30 11.14 -2.65
CA SER A 39 7.11 10.01 -3.57
C SER A 39 8.37 9.15 -3.65
N VAL A 40 9.57 9.75 -3.68
CA VAL A 40 10.84 9.01 -3.66
C VAL A 40 10.97 8.18 -2.38
N VAL A 41 10.68 8.77 -1.22
CA VAL A 41 10.72 8.06 0.07
C VAL A 41 9.70 6.92 0.10
N LEU A 42 8.49 7.14 -0.40
CA LEU A 42 7.43 6.14 -0.42
C LEU A 42 7.77 4.98 -1.35
N LEU A 43 8.32 5.25 -2.53
CA LEU A 43 8.79 4.23 -3.47
C LEU A 43 9.95 3.44 -2.87
N TRP A 44 10.94 4.10 -2.28
CA TRP A 44 12.07 3.42 -1.63
C TRP A 44 11.60 2.49 -0.51
N TRP A 45 10.68 2.93 0.34
CA TRP A 45 10.11 2.09 1.40
C TRP A 45 9.32 0.91 0.82
N ASN A 46 8.56 1.13 -0.25
CA ASN A 46 7.80 0.08 -0.93
C ASN A 46 8.72 -0.98 -1.56
N GLU A 47 9.76 -0.56 -2.27
CA GLU A 47 10.76 -1.44 -2.88
C GLU A 47 11.56 -2.21 -1.83
N GLY A 48 12.01 -1.53 -0.76
CA GLY A 48 12.73 -2.17 0.33
C GLY A 48 11.93 -3.32 0.96
N ARG A 49 10.66 -3.07 1.29
CA ARG A 49 9.76 -4.11 1.83
C ARG A 49 9.56 -5.27 0.85
N ALA A 50 9.44 -4.99 -0.45
CA ALA A 50 9.31 -6.05 -1.46
C ALA A 50 10.57 -6.91 -1.55
N VAL A 51 11.75 -6.28 -1.53
CA VAL A 51 13.04 -6.98 -1.55
C VAL A 51 13.23 -7.83 -0.30
N ASP A 52 12.90 -7.32 0.88
CA ASP A 52 13.02 -8.05 2.13
C ASP A 52 12.11 -9.28 2.15
N ALA A 53 10.87 -9.17 1.65
CA ALA A 53 9.97 -10.30 1.54
C ALA A 53 10.51 -11.39 0.60
N ILE A 54 11.04 -11.01 -0.56
CA ILE A 54 11.63 -11.97 -1.51
C ILE A 54 12.85 -12.67 -0.89
N ARG A 55 13.73 -11.92 -0.20
CA ARG A 55 14.89 -12.48 0.50
C ARG A 55 14.48 -13.44 1.61
N ALA A 56 13.49 -13.08 2.42
CA ALA A 56 12.99 -13.93 3.48
C ALA A 56 12.39 -15.23 2.94
N LEU A 57 11.63 -15.17 1.84
CA LEU A 57 11.07 -16.34 1.17
C LEU A 57 12.16 -17.25 0.57
N ASP A 58 13.16 -16.68 -0.11
CA ASP A 58 14.28 -17.44 -0.68
C ASP A 58 15.12 -18.10 0.43
N GLN A 59 15.41 -17.37 1.51
CA GLN A 59 16.10 -17.93 2.68
C GLN A 59 15.28 -19.05 3.34
N GLY A 60 13.98 -18.85 3.51
CA GLY A 60 13.08 -19.86 4.06
C GLY A 60 13.00 -21.11 3.18
N ALA A 61 12.86 -20.93 1.86
CA ALA A 61 12.83 -22.03 0.90
C ALA A 61 14.12 -22.85 0.89
N ARG A 62 15.29 -22.21 1.05
CA ARG A 62 16.58 -22.91 1.13
C ARG A 62 16.79 -23.69 2.44
N GLN A 63 16.11 -23.27 3.51
CA GLN A 63 16.23 -23.90 4.84
C GLN A 63 15.14 -24.95 5.10
N VAL A 64 14.12 -25.04 4.23
CA VAL A 64 13.06 -26.05 4.33
C VAL A 64 13.64 -27.44 4.15
N VAL A 65 13.34 -28.31 5.12
CA VAL A 65 13.64 -29.74 5.06
C VAL A 65 12.34 -30.50 4.79
N GLU A 66 12.36 -31.39 3.81
CA GLU A 66 11.27 -32.35 3.64
C GLU A 66 11.34 -33.39 4.75
N ALA A 67 10.28 -33.49 5.56
CA ALA A 67 10.23 -34.40 6.68
C ALA A 67 9.13 -35.45 6.47
N ASN A 68 9.28 -36.59 7.14
CA ASN A 68 8.29 -37.65 7.09
C ASN A 68 7.07 -37.28 7.94
N ALA A 69 5.87 -37.39 7.37
CA ALA A 69 4.63 -37.06 8.06
C ALA A 69 4.19 -38.09 9.13
N THR A 70 4.77 -39.30 9.13
CA THR A 70 4.35 -40.39 10.03
C THR A 70 5.11 -40.43 11.35
N ALA A 71 6.22 -39.70 11.48
CA ALA A 71 7.05 -39.72 12.68
C ALA A 71 7.76 -38.37 12.89
N VAL A 72 7.89 -37.95 14.15
CA VAL A 72 8.64 -36.74 14.52
C VAL A 72 10.12 -37.10 14.63
N ASP A 73 10.96 -36.46 13.81
CA ASP A 73 12.41 -36.57 13.87
C ASP A 73 13.02 -35.41 14.70
N PRO A 74 13.60 -35.69 15.88
CA PRO A 74 14.26 -34.66 16.70
C PRO A 74 15.38 -33.89 15.99
N ALA A 75 15.99 -34.45 14.92
CA ALA A 75 17.02 -33.78 14.14
C ALA A 75 16.51 -32.57 13.32
N ASN A 76 15.18 -32.43 13.20
CA ASN A 76 14.53 -31.31 12.52
C ASN A 76 14.07 -30.19 13.47
N ASN A 77 14.32 -30.31 14.78
CA ASN A 77 13.95 -29.29 15.74
C ASN A 77 14.57 -27.92 15.40
N GLY A 78 13.73 -26.88 15.39
CA GLY A 78 14.13 -25.51 15.06
C GLY A 78 14.32 -25.21 13.58
N LYS A 79 14.03 -26.18 12.69
CA LYS A 79 14.09 -25.99 11.23
C LYS A 79 12.69 -25.77 10.65
N LEU A 80 12.63 -25.08 9.52
CA LEU A 80 11.43 -25.08 8.68
C LEU A 80 11.28 -26.47 8.07
N VAL A 81 10.12 -27.09 8.26
CA VAL A 81 9.82 -28.43 7.74
C VAL A 81 8.59 -28.39 6.84
N HIS A 82 8.71 -29.08 5.70
CA HIS A 82 7.60 -29.34 4.79
C HIS A 82 7.21 -30.82 4.90
N LEU A 83 5.92 -31.08 5.07
CA LEU A 83 5.35 -32.42 5.15
C LEU A 83 4.35 -32.59 4.02
N SER A 84 4.41 -33.73 3.33
CA SER A 84 3.42 -34.13 2.34
C SER A 84 2.91 -35.54 2.65
N GLY A 85 1.68 -35.84 2.26
CA GLY A 85 1.08 -37.16 2.53
C GLY A 85 -0.31 -37.30 1.94
N MET A 86 -0.74 -38.54 1.72
CA MET A 86 -2.10 -38.82 1.27
C MET A 86 -3.09 -38.64 2.41
N MET A 87 -4.11 -37.82 2.18
CA MET A 87 -5.20 -37.61 3.11
C MET A 87 -6.17 -38.80 3.04
N THR A 88 -6.45 -39.43 4.19
CA THR A 88 -7.47 -40.49 4.29
C THR A 88 -8.74 -39.90 4.90
N ALA A 89 -9.86 -40.00 4.20
CA ALA A 89 -11.15 -39.58 4.72
C ALA A 89 -11.80 -40.74 5.49
N ARG A 90 -12.32 -40.46 6.69
CA ARG A 90 -12.99 -41.47 7.52
C ARG A 90 -14.39 -41.86 7.01
N ALA A 91 -14.99 -41.02 6.18
CA ALA A 91 -16.29 -41.18 5.56
C ALA A 91 -16.31 -40.48 4.19
N PRO A 92 -17.17 -40.89 3.23
CA PRO A 92 -17.26 -40.24 1.94
C PRO A 92 -17.63 -38.75 2.08
N ALA A 93 -17.02 -37.90 1.25
CA ALA A 93 -17.41 -36.51 1.13
C ALA A 93 -18.88 -36.45 0.69
N LYS A 94 -19.68 -35.66 1.41
CA LYS A 94 -21.12 -35.53 1.19
C LYS A 94 -21.44 -34.66 -0.01
#